data_AF-A0A8H3HLN0-F1
#
_entry.id   AF-A0A8H3HLN0-F1
#
_cell.length_a   1.000
_cell.length_b   1.000
_cell.length_c   1.000
_cell.angle_alpha   90.00
_cell.angle_beta   90.00
_cell.angle_gamma   90.00
#
_symmetry.space_group_name_H-M   'P 1'
#
loop_
_entity.id
_entity.type
_entity.pdbx_description
1 polymer ?
#
loop_
_entity_poly.entity_id
_entity_poly.type
_entity_poly.pdbx_seq_one_letter_code
_entity_poly.pdbx_strand_id
1 'polypeptide(L)'
;MKLSTITFVLLAAGASFASPAPLAERASITDKAVIRFAALNGGTTGGGSATPVTVTTLDALQKAVSGGSAKVVLISGVIQGATKVKVGSNKSLIGNSGASLGGVGISIGSVSNVILRNVKISKVLAEHRDAIGIAASNRVWIDHVEVFSDRDHDKDYYDGLIDVT
;
A
#
# COMPACT_ATOMS: atom_id res chain seq x y z
N MET A 1 69.64 16.94 -41.45
CA MET A 1 68.79 17.01 -40.24
C MET A 1 67.72 15.94 -40.36
N LYS A 2 67.68 14.96 -39.44
CA LYS A 2 66.71 13.85 -39.46
C LYS A 2 65.40 14.34 -38.82
N LEU A 3 64.29 14.36 -39.56
CA LEU A 3 62.96 14.63 -38.99
C LEU A 3 62.35 13.31 -38.50
N SER A 4 62.10 13.23 -37.20
CA SER A 4 61.36 12.13 -36.55
C SER A 4 59.87 12.42 -36.60
N THR A 5 59.06 11.46 -37.04
CA THR A 5 57.59 11.58 -37.05
C THR A 5 57.03 10.95 -35.78
N ILE A 6 56.39 11.75 -34.92
CA ILE A 6 55.72 11.27 -33.71
C ILE A 6 54.25 11.03 -34.04
N THR A 7 53.82 9.77 -33.99
CA THR A 7 52.42 9.37 -34.13
C THR A 7 51.71 9.53 -32.78
N PHE A 8 50.72 10.41 -32.71
CA PHE A 8 49.80 10.51 -31.57
C PHE A 8 48.71 9.44 -31.69
N VAL A 9 48.66 8.49 -30.75
CA VAL A 9 47.56 7.54 -30.62
C VAL A 9 46.50 8.18 -29.71
N LEU A 10 45.33 8.50 -30.27
CA LEU A 10 44.17 8.95 -29.50
C LEU A 10 43.53 7.74 -28.81
N LEU A 11 43.59 7.68 -27.47
CA LEU A 11 42.88 6.69 -26.67
C LEU A 11 41.47 7.21 -26.39
N ALA A 12 40.46 6.68 -27.09
CA ALA A 12 39.06 6.98 -26.81
C ALA A 12 38.61 6.19 -25.56
N ALA A 13 38.47 6.86 -24.42
CA ALA A 13 37.83 6.28 -23.25
C ALA A 13 36.31 6.16 -23.50
N GLY A 14 35.83 4.94 -23.72
CA GLY A 14 34.39 4.66 -23.79
C GLY A 14 33.75 4.83 -22.42
N ALA A 15 32.96 5.88 -22.23
CA ALA A 15 32.11 6.01 -21.06
C ALA A 15 30.91 5.06 -21.21
N SER A 16 30.90 3.97 -20.43
CA SER A 16 29.73 3.12 -20.29
C SER A 16 28.66 3.86 -19.50
N PHE A 17 27.64 4.39 -20.18
CA PHE A 17 26.44 4.86 -19.52
C PHE A 17 25.67 3.63 -19.01
N ALA A 18 25.58 3.47 -17.69
CA ALA A 18 24.66 2.51 -17.10
C ALA A 18 23.24 2.98 -17.43
N SER A 19 22.52 2.23 -18.27
CA SER A 19 21.08 2.42 -18.44
C SER A 19 20.41 2.28 -17.08
N PRO A 20 19.57 3.24 -16.63
CA PRO A 20 18.78 3.02 -15.44
C PRO A 20 17.95 1.76 -15.64
N ALA A 21 18.00 0.83 -14.69
CA ALA A 21 17.09 -0.30 -14.68
C ALA A 21 15.67 0.24 -14.85
N PRO A 22 14.83 -0.35 -15.72
CA PRO A 22 13.45 0.06 -15.81
C PRO A 22 12.84 -0.03 -14.42
N LEU A 23 12.18 1.04 -13.97
CA LEU A 23 11.40 1.01 -12.74
C LEU A 23 10.51 -0.23 -12.81
N ALA A 24 10.66 -1.13 -11.84
CA ALA A 24 9.85 -2.34 -11.78
C ALA A 24 8.38 -1.95 -11.97
N GLU A 25 7.67 -2.69 -12.83
CA GLU A 25 6.24 -2.52 -13.04
C GLU A 25 5.56 -2.48 -11.67
N ARG A 26 4.79 -1.42 -11.41
CA ARG A 26 4.01 -1.36 -10.16
C ARG A 26 3.10 -2.59 -10.14
N ALA A 27 3.16 -3.29 -9.02
CA ALA A 27 2.38 -4.49 -8.78
C ALA A 27 0.91 -4.28 -9.20
N SER A 28 0.36 -5.20 -9.98
CA SER A 28 -0.96 -5.04 -10.60
C SER A 28 -2.06 -4.91 -9.55
N ILE A 29 -3.12 -4.17 -9.88
CA ILE A 29 -4.30 -4.04 -9.03
C ILE A 29 -5.08 -5.35 -8.85
N THR A 30 -4.76 -6.36 -9.66
CA THR A 30 -5.34 -7.71 -9.59
C THR A 30 -4.43 -8.73 -8.91
N ASP A 31 -3.30 -8.29 -8.36
CA ASP A 31 -2.40 -9.19 -7.64
C ASP A 31 -3.09 -9.84 -6.45
N LYS A 32 -2.62 -11.04 -6.14
CA LYS A 32 -3.09 -11.85 -5.02
C LYS A 32 -1.92 -12.32 -4.19
N ALA A 33 -2.18 -12.65 -2.92
CA ALA A 33 -1.16 -13.30 -2.09
C ALA A 33 -0.88 -14.71 -2.64
N VAL A 34 0.36 -14.95 -3.08
CA VAL A 34 0.78 -16.23 -3.69
C VAL A 34 1.68 -17.07 -2.79
N ILE A 35 2.12 -16.54 -1.64
CA ILE A 35 3.00 -17.22 -0.70
C ILE A 35 2.55 -17.06 0.76
N ARG A 36 3.01 -17.98 1.62
CA ARG A 36 2.84 -17.96 3.09
C ARG A 36 1.37 -18.01 3.54
N PHE A 37 1.10 -17.63 4.78
CA PHE A 37 -0.22 -17.79 5.43
C PHE A 37 -1.38 -17.15 4.66
N ALA A 38 -1.18 -15.99 4.02
CA ALA A 38 -2.22 -15.32 3.24
C ALA A 38 -2.60 -16.08 1.95
N ALA A 39 -1.75 -17.00 1.47
CA ALA A 39 -2.06 -17.85 0.31
C ALA A 39 -2.81 -19.14 0.68
N LEU A 40 -2.96 -19.45 1.97
CA LEU A 40 -3.65 -20.64 2.44
C LEU A 40 -5.18 -20.47 2.42
N ASN A 41 -5.92 -21.55 2.67
CA ASN A 41 -7.38 -21.56 2.85
C ASN A 41 -8.18 -20.97 1.67
N GLY A 42 -7.70 -21.17 0.43
CA GLY A 42 -8.31 -20.62 -0.79
C GLY A 42 -7.65 -19.34 -1.30
N GLY A 43 -6.64 -18.83 -0.58
CA GLY A 43 -5.84 -17.68 -0.99
C GLY A 43 -6.52 -16.33 -0.75
N THR A 44 -5.73 -15.25 -0.86
CA THR A 44 -6.21 -13.88 -0.70
C THR A 44 -6.19 -13.16 -2.05
N THR A 45 -7.37 -12.97 -2.64
CA THR A 45 -7.59 -12.32 -3.95
C THR A 45 -8.27 -10.96 -3.84
N GLY A 46 -8.77 -10.60 -2.64
CA GLY A 46 -9.47 -9.35 -2.38
C GLY A 46 -10.70 -9.17 -3.28
N GLY A 47 -10.75 -8.05 -3.98
CA GLY A 47 -11.78 -7.73 -4.98
C GLY A 47 -11.64 -8.49 -6.31
N GLY A 48 -10.54 -9.23 -6.50
CA GLY A 48 -10.28 -10.02 -7.72
C GLY A 48 -10.27 -9.16 -8.98
N SER A 49 -11.07 -9.56 -9.98
CA SER A 49 -11.21 -8.88 -11.27
C SER A 49 -12.36 -7.89 -11.34
N ALA A 50 -12.97 -7.52 -10.19
CA ALA A 50 -14.04 -6.53 -10.17
C ALA A 50 -13.55 -5.19 -10.77
N THR A 51 -14.42 -4.52 -11.53
CA THR A 51 -14.10 -3.22 -12.10
C THR A 51 -13.70 -2.23 -11.01
N PRO A 52 -12.52 -1.59 -11.10
CA PRO A 52 -12.05 -0.69 -10.07
C PRO A 52 -12.93 0.55 -9.93
N VAL A 53 -13.11 1.00 -8.69
CA VAL A 53 -13.72 2.29 -8.36
C VAL A 53 -12.71 3.18 -7.67
N THR A 54 -12.52 4.41 -8.14
CA THR A 54 -11.63 5.38 -7.51
C THR A 54 -12.37 6.19 -6.47
N VAL A 55 -11.77 6.35 -5.29
CA VAL A 55 -12.28 7.17 -4.19
C VAL A 55 -11.26 8.25 -3.82
N THR A 56 -11.76 9.45 -3.59
CA THR A 56 -10.96 10.64 -3.20
C THR A 56 -11.46 11.29 -1.92
N THR A 57 -12.54 10.77 -1.33
CA THR A 57 -13.14 11.28 -0.09
C THR A 57 -13.37 10.16 0.91
N LEU A 58 -13.45 10.53 2.19
CA LEU A 58 -13.68 9.60 3.29
C LEU A 58 -15.02 8.85 3.13
N ASP A 59 -16.09 9.58 2.83
CA ASP A 59 -17.43 9.00 2.63
C ASP A 59 -17.46 7.99 1.47
N ALA A 60 -16.80 8.33 0.36
CA ALA A 60 -16.70 7.43 -0.80
C ALA A 60 -15.92 6.17 -0.45
N LEU A 61 -14.81 6.31 0.30
CA LEU A 61 -14.02 5.18 0.81
C LEU A 61 -14.89 4.28 1.70
N GLN A 62 -15.53 4.82 2.73
CA GLN A 62 -16.37 4.07 3.67
C GLN A 62 -17.49 3.32 2.94
N LYS A 63 -18.17 3.98 2.01
CA LYS A 63 -19.23 3.37 1.21
C LYS A 63 -18.68 2.24 0.33
N ALA A 64 -17.55 2.45 -0.34
CA ALA A 64 -16.98 1.49 -1.27
C ALA A 64 -16.49 0.21 -0.58
N VAL A 65 -15.96 0.30 0.64
CA VAL A 65 -15.31 -0.82 1.33
C VAL A 65 -16.24 -1.60 2.27
N SER A 66 -17.46 -1.13 2.47
CA SER A 66 -18.50 -1.83 3.24
C SER A 66 -19.09 -3.06 2.51
N GLY A 67 -19.80 -3.92 3.26
CA GLY A 67 -20.53 -5.08 2.72
C GLY A 67 -19.64 -6.24 2.22
N GLY A 68 -20.25 -7.33 1.75
CA GLY A 68 -19.54 -8.56 1.39
C GLY A 68 -19.17 -8.74 -0.09
N SER A 69 -19.72 -7.92 -0.99
CA SER A 69 -19.50 -8.06 -2.44
C SER A 69 -18.08 -7.72 -2.86
N ALA A 70 -17.52 -8.45 -3.82
CA ALA A 70 -16.18 -8.20 -4.34
C ALA A 70 -16.03 -6.78 -4.90
N LYS A 71 -15.02 -6.01 -4.45
CA LYS A 71 -14.71 -4.67 -4.98
C LYS A 71 -13.21 -4.38 -4.96
N VAL A 72 -12.73 -3.78 -6.04
CA VAL A 72 -11.41 -3.14 -6.12
C VAL A 72 -11.61 -1.63 -5.94
N VAL A 73 -11.03 -1.08 -4.89
CA VAL A 73 -11.16 0.31 -4.47
C VAL A 73 -9.79 0.98 -4.58
N LEU A 74 -9.68 1.94 -5.50
CA LEU A 74 -8.47 2.73 -5.70
C LEU A 74 -8.53 4.00 -4.87
N ILE A 75 -7.64 4.16 -3.90
CA ILE A 75 -7.55 5.35 -3.06
C ILE A 75 -6.65 6.36 -3.77
N SER A 76 -7.13 7.57 -4.04
CA SER A 76 -6.35 8.59 -4.74
C SER A 76 -6.26 9.88 -3.95
N GLY A 77 -5.04 10.41 -3.82
CA GLY A 77 -4.75 11.62 -3.06
C GLY A 77 -4.73 11.41 -1.54
N VAL A 78 -4.87 12.52 -0.83
CA VAL A 78 -4.85 12.55 0.64
C VAL A 78 -6.29 12.61 1.15
N ILE A 79 -6.68 11.61 1.94
CA ILE A 79 -7.96 11.58 2.65
C ILE A 79 -7.67 11.78 4.14
N GLN A 80 -8.22 12.85 4.71
CA GLN A 80 -8.08 13.16 6.13
C GLN A 80 -9.36 12.78 6.88
N GLY A 81 -9.22 12.46 8.16
CA GLY A 81 -10.34 12.26 9.06
C GLY A 81 -9.88 12.00 10.48
N ALA A 82 -10.85 11.78 11.36
CA ALA A 82 -10.66 11.28 12.71
C ALA A 82 -11.69 10.16 12.86
N THR A 83 -11.37 8.98 12.30
CA THR A 83 -12.31 7.86 12.29
C THR A 83 -11.64 6.51 12.05
N LYS A 84 -12.42 5.45 12.18
CA LYS A 84 -12.05 4.09 11.80
C LYS A 84 -12.96 3.55 10.71
N VAL A 85 -12.40 3.24 9.55
CA VAL A 85 -13.10 2.68 8.39
C VAL A 85 -13.22 1.17 8.53
N LYS A 86 -14.46 0.66 8.56
CA LYS A 86 -14.73 -0.79 8.63
C LYS A 86 -14.76 -1.40 7.23
N VAL A 87 -13.87 -2.35 6.98
CA VAL A 87 -13.72 -3.04 5.71
C VAL A 87 -14.46 -4.39 5.75
N GLY A 88 -15.31 -4.63 4.76
CA GLY A 88 -16.01 -5.90 4.58
C GLY A 88 -15.17 -6.95 3.88
N SER A 89 -15.72 -8.16 3.70
CA SER A 89 -15.04 -9.24 2.98
C SER A 89 -14.89 -8.94 1.47
N ASN A 90 -13.93 -9.60 0.82
CA ASN A 90 -13.69 -9.53 -0.63
C ASN A 90 -13.34 -8.12 -1.13
N LYS A 91 -12.38 -7.47 -0.49
CA LYS A 91 -11.98 -6.09 -0.83
C LYS A 91 -10.52 -6.02 -1.21
N SER A 92 -10.22 -5.27 -2.27
CA SER A 92 -8.87 -4.76 -2.52
C SER A 92 -8.90 -3.25 -2.34
N LEU A 93 -8.22 -2.73 -1.32
CA LEU A 93 -7.99 -1.31 -1.11
C LEU A 93 -6.56 -1.03 -1.56
N ILE A 94 -6.41 -0.30 -2.66
CA ILE A 94 -5.10 -0.09 -3.28
C ILE A 94 -4.91 1.41 -3.46
N GLY A 95 -3.87 1.97 -2.88
CA GLY A 95 -3.53 3.36 -3.12
C GLY A 95 -2.94 3.56 -4.51
N ASN A 96 -3.32 4.66 -5.16
CA ASN A 96 -2.57 5.24 -6.26
C ASN A 96 -1.27 5.88 -5.74
N SER A 97 -0.41 6.35 -6.64
CA SER A 97 0.81 7.05 -6.25
C SER A 97 0.50 8.24 -5.33
N GLY A 98 1.10 8.26 -4.15
CA GLY A 98 0.91 9.32 -3.15
C GLY A 98 -0.38 9.20 -2.31
N ALA A 99 -1.12 8.10 -2.41
CA ALA A 99 -2.31 7.88 -1.61
C ALA A 99 -2.00 7.84 -0.10
N SER A 100 -2.72 8.64 0.69
CA SER A 100 -2.53 8.73 2.13
C SER A 100 -3.86 8.87 2.88
N LEU A 101 -3.92 8.26 4.06
CA LEU A 101 -5.00 8.33 5.03
C LEU A 101 -4.45 8.94 6.33
N GLY A 102 -4.74 10.22 6.61
CA GLY A 102 -4.29 10.87 7.85
C GLY A 102 -5.42 10.92 8.89
N GLY A 103 -5.15 10.38 10.07
CA GLY A 103 -6.10 10.24 11.18
C GLY A 103 -7.22 9.21 10.93
N VAL A 104 -7.10 8.41 9.86
CA VAL A 104 -8.10 7.41 9.47
C VAL A 104 -7.54 6.00 9.60
N GLY A 105 -8.03 5.25 10.60
CA GLY A 105 -7.66 3.84 10.80
C GLY A 105 -8.45 2.89 9.90
N ILE A 106 -7.88 1.73 9.58
CA ILE A 106 -8.52 0.65 8.83
C ILE A 106 -8.84 -0.52 9.77
N SER A 107 -10.09 -0.98 9.77
CA SER A 107 -10.54 -2.11 10.60
C SER A 107 -11.04 -3.27 9.73
N ILE A 108 -10.37 -4.41 9.86
CA ILE A 108 -10.65 -5.67 9.16
C ILE A 108 -11.08 -6.69 10.24
N GLY A 109 -12.33 -6.60 10.66
CA GLY A 109 -12.88 -7.37 11.78
C GLY A 109 -13.92 -8.41 11.36
N SER A 110 -13.74 -9.67 11.74
CA SER A 110 -14.67 -10.78 11.46
C SER A 110 -14.98 -10.96 9.96
N VAL A 111 -13.96 -10.77 9.11
CA VAL A 111 -14.10 -10.84 7.65
C VAL A 111 -13.00 -11.70 7.05
N SER A 112 -13.12 -11.93 5.75
CA SER A 112 -12.13 -12.70 5.02
C SER A 112 -11.87 -12.14 3.63
N ASN A 113 -10.70 -12.48 3.08
CA ASN A 113 -10.29 -12.12 1.72
C ASN A 113 -10.18 -10.60 1.51
N VAL A 114 -9.21 -9.99 2.19
CA VAL A 114 -8.98 -8.53 2.13
C VAL A 114 -7.52 -8.24 1.75
N ILE A 115 -7.34 -7.31 0.82
CA ILE A 115 -6.04 -6.79 0.39
C ILE A 115 -6.00 -5.29 0.73
N LEU A 116 -4.93 -4.84 1.38
CA LEU A 116 -4.62 -3.43 1.59
C LEU A 116 -3.20 -3.16 1.08
N ARG A 117 -3.06 -2.31 0.07
CA ARG A 117 -1.78 -2.09 -0.62
C ARG A 117 -1.49 -0.65 -0.96
N ASN A 118 -0.19 -0.32 -1.00
CA ASN A 118 0.34 0.95 -1.53
C ASN A 118 -0.35 2.20 -0.93
N VAL A 119 -0.61 2.19 0.38
CA VAL A 119 -1.26 3.29 1.08
C VAL A 119 -0.43 3.69 2.30
N LYS A 120 -0.34 5.01 2.51
CA LYS A 120 0.20 5.59 3.73
C LYS A 120 -0.93 5.79 4.74
N ILE A 121 -0.75 5.38 5.98
CA ILE A 121 -1.71 5.63 7.07
C ILE A 121 -0.96 6.27 8.23
N SER A 122 -1.44 7.40 8.72
CA SER A 122 -0.71 8.12 9.76
C SER A 122 -1.58 8.79 10.81
N LYS A 123 -1.00 8.98 12.00
CA LYS A 123 -1.55 9.80 13.10
C LYS A 123 -3.00 9.44 13.48
N VAL A 124 -3.31 8.15 13.52
CA VAL A 124 -4.62 7.65 13.97
C VAL A 124 -4.69 7.73 15.48
N LEU A 125 -5.53 8.64 15.99
CA LEU A 125 -5.72 8.85 17.44
C LEU A 125 -6.19 7.56 18.11
N ALA A 126 -5.79 7.35 19.38
CA ALA A 126 -6.13 6.13 20.12
C ALA A 126 -7.65 5.88 20.25
N GLU A 127 -8.47 6.94 20.23
CA GLU A 127 -9.94 6.81 20.18
C GLU A 127 -10.45 6.06 18.93
N HIS A 128 -9.65 6.06 17.86
CA HIS A 128 -9.90 5.33 16.62
C HIS A 128 -9.05 4.06 16.50
N ARG A 129 -8.33 3.67 17.55
CA ARG A 129 -7.49 2.46 17.63
C ARG A 129 -6.32 2.52 16.66
N ASP A 130 -6.06 1.40 16.00
CA ASP A 130 -4.85 1.19 15.23
C ASP A 130 -4.90 1.82 13.85
N ALA A 131 -3.73 2.07 13.26
CA ALA A 131 -3.65 2.42 11.85
C ALA A 131 -4.23 1.27 10.98
N ILE A 132 -3.91 0.02 11.30
CA ILE A 132 -4.48 -1.19 10.69
C ILE A 132 -4.80 -2.20 11.80
N GLY A 133 -6.09 -2.37 12.14
CA GLY A 133 -6.55 -3.38 13.09
C GLY A 133 -7.19 -4.57 12.37
N ILE A 134 -6.64 -5.77 12.59
CA ILE A 134 -7.15 -7.04 12.07
C ILE A 134 -7.62 -7.89 13.26
N ALA A 135 -8.92 -8.19 13.32
CA ALA A 135 -9.50 -8.90 14.47
C ALA A 135 -10.37 -10.07 14.00
N ALA A 136 -10.07 -11.29 14.45
CA ALA A 136 -10.83 -12.50 14.11
C ALA A 136 -11.09 -12.67 12.59
N SER A 137 -10.10 -12.28 11.77
CA SER A 137 -10.18 -12.30 10.31
C SER A 137 -9.16 -13.27 9.72
N ASN A 138 -9.38 -13.74 8.49
CA ASN A 138 -8.44 -14.62 7.80
C ASN A 138 -8.30 -14.23 6.33
N ARG A 139 -7.21 -14.67 5.68
CA ARG A 139 -6.91 -14.32 4.27
C ARG A 139 -6.86 -12.79 4.10
N VAL A 140 -5.95 -12.18 4.83
CA VAL A 140 -5.68 -10.74 4.79
C VAL A 140 -4.25 -10.54 4.30
N TRP A 141 -4.06 -9.67 3.32
CA TRP A 141 -2.75 -9.32 2.77
C TRP A 141 -2.52 -7.81 2.86
N ILE A 142 -1.60 -7.43 3.75
CA ILE A 142 -1.13 -6.06 3.92
C ILE A 142 0.24 -5.98 3.25
N ASP A 143 0.38 -5.13 2.22
CA ASP A 143 1.59 -5.11 1.40
C ASP A 143 1.94 -3.70 0.90
N HIS A 144 3.23 -3.36 0.91
CA HIS A 144 3.72 -2.02 0.52
C HIS A 144 2.96 -0.87 1.18
N VAL A 145 2.62 -1.00 2.46
CA VAL A 145 2.02 0.08 3.25
C VAL A 145 3.10 0.86 3.99
N GLU A 146 2.81 2.13 4.26
CA GLU A 146 3.59 2.95 5.19
C GLU A 146 2.67 3.31 6.36
N VAL A 147 3.08 2.98 7.58
CA VAL A 147 2.30 3.29 8.79
C VAL A 147 3.18 4.03 9.79
N PHE A 148 2.72 5.15 10.33
CA PHE A 148 3.48 5.91 11.31
C PHE A 148 2.61 6.86 12.13
N SER A 149 3.15 7.30 13.26
CA SER A 149 2.62 8.39 14.07
C SER A 149 3.76 9.38 14.39
N ASP A 150 3.75 10.01 15.55
CA ASP A 150 4.87 10.79 16.08
C ASP A 150 5.11 10.42 17.55
N ARG A 151 6.15 11.02 18.15
CA ARG A 151 6.58 10.74 19.54
C ARG A 151 6.46 11.97 20.44
N ASP A 152 5.65 12.94 20.03
CA ASP A 152 5.54 14.25 20.68
C ASP A 152 4.47 14.27 21.79
N HIS A 153 3.85 13.11 22.04
CA HIS A 153 2.74 12.93 22.96
C HIS A 153 3.01 11.73 23.89
N ASP A 154 2.13 11.51 24.87
CA ASP A 154 2.23 10.33 25.73
C ASP A 154 1.96 9.04 24.96
N LYS A 155 2.30 7.90 25.58
CA LYS A 155 2.25 6.57 24.94
C LYS A 155 0.85 6.13 24.50
N ASP A 156 -0.22 6.71 25.07
CA ASP A 156 -1.61 6.33 24.81
C ASP A 156 -2.34 7.39 23.96
N TYR A 157 -1.64 8.42 23.47
CA TYR A 157 -2.19 9.39 22.53
C TYR A 157 -2.53 8.74 21.17
N TYR A 158 -1.68 7.82 20.74
CA TYR A 158 -1.91 6.89 19.63
C TYR A 158 -1.93 5.45 20.17
N ASP A 159 -2.68 4.55 19.52
CA ASP A 159 -2.72 3.12 19.87
C ASP A 159 -1.65 2.34 19.04
N GLY A 160 -1.95 1.11 18.60
CA GLY A 160 -1.09 0.33 17.72
C GLY A 160 -0.95 0.88 16.30
N LEU A 161 0.13 0.49 15.61
CA LEU A 161 0.22 0.70 14.15
C LEU A 161 -0.49 -0.44 13.41
N ILE A 162 -0.08 -1.68 13.67
CA ILE A 162 -0.68 -2.86 13.05
C ILE A 162 -0.89 -3.92 14.13
N ASP A 163 -2.16 -4.15 14.44
CA ASP A 163 -2.57 -5.13 15.45
C ASP A 163 -3.31 -6.29 14.78
N VAL A 164 -2.95 -7.52 15.19
CA VAL A 164 -3.60 -8.75 14.75
C VAL A 164 -4.05 -9.51 15.99
N THR A 165 -5.38 -9.66 16.15
CA THR A 165 -6.03 -10.16 17.38
C THR A 165 -7.09 -11.21 17.11
#